data_AF-A0AA45MQ56-F1
#
_entry.id   AF-A0AA45MQ56-F1
#
_cell.length_a   1.000
_cell.length_b   1.000
_cell.length_c   1.000
_cell.angle_alpha   90.00
_cell.angle_beta   90.00
_cell.angle_gamma   90.00
#
_symmetry.space_group_name_H-M   'P 1'
#
loop_
_entity.id
_entity.type
_entity.pdbx_description
1 polymer ?
#
loop_
_entity_poly.entity_id
_entity_poly.type
_entity_poly.pdbx_seq_one_letter_code
_entity_poly.pdbx_strand_id
1 'polypeptide(L)'
;MQNKIASLKAAAIAAALFCALPHGAQAASNEEITKRQFAALVSGPEPKTAELTMFLTMMPKGGDLHHHYSGAIYAEQYLEWVDKEGFCVNKVTYQIDTNKADTTAEQAKPLADRVCLSGQDVMNNNTVLANLLQRWSDKDFYNHGALQSPPDRQFFDTFGYFNAVASTNAADGLHRLKQRAIQENLGYIETIYEIAPMAQDATFDQKAAAGGITDADLAAYAAALDTNGAFQGWISAYLQNVDTAGAGIDDANFTLRYQPFALRFLTPSQVFSQMVSSFKLALANPKIVGVNIVGQESVYVSMHDYALHMQMYKFLKARHPSVKLALHAGELALGVVPPEGLTFHIKDAIDVAGASRIGHGIDIAHETDSLAIMKKMHDKQIAVEVNLTSNQFILGVKGEAHPVTLYRKYGVPFVLSTDDAGVSRNNLSGEYVLYAARYKPDYAEIKKLSYDSIRYSFLADADKQRLLKALDGKFAKFEAAIAAAPVSKGR
;
A
#
# COMPACT_ATOMS: atom_id res chain seq x y z
N MET A 1 -10.29 24.29 -97.70
CA MET A 1 -9.09 25.15 -97.45
C MET A 1 -8.08 24.33 -96.66
N GLN A 2 -6.85 24.37 -97.15
CA GLN A 2 -5.66 23.63 -96.71
C GLN A 2 -5.27 23.90 -95.25
N ASN A 3 -4.72 22.87 -94.57
CA ASN A 3 -3.36 22.84 -93.96
C ASN A 3 -3.24 21.57 -93.09
N LYS A 4 -2.48 20.52 -93.48
CA LYS A 4 -1.02 20.29 -93.54
C LYS A 4 -0.34 19.94 -92.20
N ILE A 5 0.35 18.79 -92.23
CA ILE A 5 1.59 18.37 -91.50
C ILE A 5 1.38 17.79 -90.08
N ALA A 6 2.04 16.74 -89.59
CA ALA A 6 2.77 15.57 -90.10
C ALA A 6 3.22 14.72 -88.87
N SER A 7 3.40 13.40 -89.09
CA SER A 7 4.45 12.53 -88.51
C SER A 7 4.41 12.01 -87.05
N LEU A 8 4.18 10.69 -86.97
CA LEU A 8 4.97 9.63 -86.29
C LEU A 8 5.28 9.72 -84.77
N LYS A 9 4.80 8.73 -84.00
CA LYS A 9 5.62 7.67 -83.38
C LYS A 9 4.77 6.66 -82.58
N ALA A 10 5.10 5.39 -82.75
CA ALA A 10 4.57 4.26 -81.99
C ALA A 10 5.05 4.29 -80.52
N ALA A 11 4.21 3.82 -79.59
CA ALA A 11 4.67 3.36 -78.29
C ALA A 11 3.76 2.23 -77.76
N ALA A 12 4.44 1.19 -77.28
CA ALA A 12 3.94 -0.12 -76.92
C ALA A 12 2.96 -0.14 -75.73
N ILE A 13 2.08 -1.14 -75.79
CA ILE A 13 1.29 -1.65 -74.66
C ILE A 13 2.26 -2.38 -73.71
N ALA A 14 2.42 -1.89 -72.48
CA ALA A 14 3.07 -2.62 -71.40
C ALA A 14 2.06 -2.84 -70.28
N ALA A 15 1.58 -4.08 -70.17
CA ALA A 15 0.80 -4.56 -69.04
C ALA A 15 1.71 -4.65 -67.80
N ALA A 16 1.43 -3.84 -66.79
CA ALA A 16 2.10 -3.95 -65.50
C ALA A 16 1.48 -5.10 -64.69
N LEU A 17 2.15 -6.26 -64.68
CA LEU A 17 1.98 -7.24 -63.62
C LEU A 17 2.52 -6.65 -62.31
N PHE A 18 1.62 -6.25 -61.40
CA PHE A 18 1.99 -6.04 -60.01
C PHE A 18 2.21 -7.40 -59.36
N CYS A 19 3.48 -7.82 -59.26
CA CYS A 19 3.89 -8.90 -58.38
C CYS A 19 3.57 -8.49 -56.93
N ALA A 20 2.62 -9.19 -56.30
CA ALA A 20 2.45 -9.17 -54.86
C ALA A 20 3.69 -9.77 -54.22
N LEU A 21 4.57 -8.93 -53.68
CA LEU A 21 5.65 -9.38 -52.81
C LEU A 21 5.02 -9.95 -51.52
N PRO A 22 5.47 -11.13 -51.04
CA PRO A 22 5.04 -11.63 -49.75
C PRO A 22 5.50 -10.61 -48.70
N HIS A 23 4.55 -10.08 -47.91
CA HIS A 23 4.88 -9.31 -46.73
C HIS A 23 5.68 -10.22 -45.81
N GLY A 24 7.01 -10.01 -45.74
CA GLY A 24 7.86 -10.71 -44.79
C GLY A 24 7.31 -10.47 -43.39
N ALA A 25 6.98 -11.55 -42.68
CA ALA A 25 6.53 -11.46 -41.30
C ALA A 25 7.60 -10.73 -40.47
N GLN A 26 7.30 -9.51 -40.02
CA GLN A 26 8.18 -8.77 -39.14
C GLN A 26 8.38 -9.56 -37.85
N ALA A 27 9.62 -9.75 -37.42
CA ALA A 27 9.91 -10.45 -36.17
C ALA A 27 9.15 -9.78 -35.02
N ALA A 28 8.46 -10.59 -34.20
CA ALA A 28 7.69 -10.06 -33.08
C ALA A 28 8.61 -9.30 -32.11
N SER A 29 8.15 -8.15 -31.61
CA SER A 29 8.89 -7.40 -30.59
C SER A 29 9.03 -8.22 -29.29
N ASN A 30 10.02 -7.86 -28.46
CA ASN A 30 10.21 -8.49 -27.15
C ASN A 30 8.97 -8.40 -26.26
N GLU A 31 8.26 -7.26 -26.31
CA GLU A 31 6.99 -7.06 -25.61
C GLU A 31 5.92 -8.04 -26.11
N GLU A 32 5.79 -8.24 -27.41
CA GLU A 32 4.79 -9.12 -27.99
C GLU A 32 5.11 -10.61 -27.73
N ILE A 33 6.40 -10.98 -27.66
CA ILE A 33 6.83 -12.30 -27.18
C ILE A 33 6.49 -12.47 -25.69
N THR A 34 6.81 -11.48 -24.86
CA THR A 34 6.54 -11.46 -23.42
C THR A 34 5.04 -11.59 -23.14
N LYS A 35 4.20 -10.86 -23.89
CA LYS A 35 2.74 -10.93 -23.82
C LYS A 35 2.23 -12.34 -24.08
N ARG A 36 2.72 -13.02 -25.13
CA ARG A 36 2.34 -14.41 -25.43
C ARG A 36 2.79 -15.38 -24.34
N GLN A 37 4.00 -15.22 -23.81
CA GLN A 37 4.47 -16.06 -22.71
C GLN A 37 3.62 -15.86 -21.46
N PHE A 38 3.36 -14.61 -21.04
CA PHE A 38 2.51 -14.30 -19.90
C PHE A 38 1.09 -14.88 -20.07
N ALA A 39 0.50 -14.73 -21.26
CA ALA A 39 -0.82 -15.32 -21.55
C ALA A 39 -0.84 -16.84 -21.33
N ALA A 40 0.23 -17.54 -21.69
CA ALA A 40 0.36 -18.98 -21.45
C ALA A 40 0.52 -19.36 -19.96
N LEU A 41 0.99 -18.42 -19.11
CA LEU A 41 1.11 -18.63 -17.67
C LEU A 41 -0.24 -18.54 -16.96
N VAL A 42 -1.15 -17.68 -17.45
CA VAL A 42 -2.47 -17.44 -16.84
C VAL A 42 -3.62 -18.17 -17.53
N SER A 43 -3.41 -18.69 -18.73
CA SER A 43 -4.42 -19.43 -19.50
C SER A 43 -4.82 -20.75 -18.84
N GLY A 44 -6.06 -21.19 -19.10
CA GLY A 44 -6.59 -22.46 -18.58
C GLY A 44 -7.36 -22.28 -17.27
N PRO A 45 -7.88 -23.38 -16.70
CA PRO A 45 -8.61 -23.34 -15.43
C PRO A 45 -7.67 -22.95 -14.27
N GLU A 46 -6.47 -23.51 -14.24
CA GLU A 46 -5.44 -23.27 -13.22
C GLU A 46 -4.20 -22.59 -13.83
N PRO A 47 -3.77 -21.42 -13.30
CA PRO A 47 -2.53 -20.77 -13.70
C PRO A 47 -1.29 -21.61 -13.39
N LYS A 48 -0.22 -21.43 -14.17
CA LYS A 48 1.10 -22.02 -13.92
C LYS A 48 1.83 -21.27 -12.81
N THR A 49 1.35 -21.36 -11.58
CA THR A 49 1.74 -20.47 -10.47
C THR A 49 3.24 -20.37 -10.23
N ALA A 50 4.01 -21.47 -10.29
CA ALA A 50 5.46 -21.42 -10.07
C ALA A 50 6.19 -20.58 -11.15
N GLU A 51 5.84 -20.79 -12.42
CA GLU A 51 6.38 -20.02 -13.54
C GLU A 51 5.90 -18.56 -13.49
N LEU A 52 4.64 -18.33 -13.12
CA LEU A 52 4.06 -17.01 -12.92
C LEU A 52 4.76 -16.23 -11.80
N THR A 53 5.08 -16.88 -10.68
CA THR A 53 5.84 -16.29 -9.58
C THR A 53 7.24 -15.87 -10.04
N MET A 54 7.94 -16.74 -10.77
CA MET A 54 9.25 -16.39 -11.34
C MET A 54 9.13 -15.16 -12.27
N PHE A 55 8.15 -15.15 -13.17
CA PHE A 55 7.89 -14.05 -14.10
C PHE A 55 7.65 -12.72 -13.37
N LEU A 56 6.74 -12.70 -12.39
CA LEU A 56 6.34 -11.47 -11.70
C LEU A 56 7.35 -11.00 -10.64
N THR A 57 8.20 -11.90 -10.15
CA THR A 57 9.37 -11.53 -9.33
C THR A 57 10.40 -10.74 -10.15
N MET A 58 10.67 -11.18 -11.39
CA MET A 58 11.58 -10.48 -12.30
C MET A 58 10.98 -9.18 -12.89
N MET A 59 9.65 -9.06 -12.90
CA MET A 59 8.97 -7.91 -13.49
C MET A 59 9.21 -6.62 -12.68
N PRO A 60 9.52 -5.49 -13.35
CA PRO A 60 9.51 -4.17 -12.72
C PRO A 60 8.11 -3.79 -12.23
N LYS A 61 7.97 -3.43 -10.95
CA LYS A 61 6.66 -3.19 -10.31
C LYS A 61 6.28 -1.72 -10.10
N GLY A 62 7.21 -0.80 -10.37
CA GLY A 62 6.97 0.64 -10.17
C GLY A 62 7.05 1.01 -8.69
N GLY A 63 5.90 1.24 -8.08
CA GLY A 63 5.67 1.75 -6.72
C GLY A 63 4.74 0.87 -5.88
N ASP A 64 4.92 0.91 -4.56
CA ASP A 64 3.95 0.45 -3.56
C ASP A 64 3.34 1.67 -2.85
N LEU A 65 2.03 1.87 -2.98
CA LEU A 65 1.36 3.12 -2.54
C LEU A 65 0.56 2.98 -1.25
N HIS A 66 0.38 1.75 -0.77
CA HIS A 66 -0.34 1.44 0.45
C HIS A 66 0.50 0.42 1.23
N HIS A 67 1.35 0.98 2.08
CA HIS A 67 2.41 0.25 2.76
C HIS A 67 2.58 0.85 4.16
N HIS A 68 2.34 0.07 5.20
CA HIS A 68 2.53 0.51 6.58
C HIS A 68 3.93 0.14 7.07
N TYR A 69 4.69 1.12 7.54
CA TYR A 69 6.08 0.94 7.94
C TYR A 69 6.22 -0.16 9.00
N SER A 70 5.43 -0.09 10.07
CA SER A 70 5.49 -1.08 11.15
C SER A 70 5.07 -2.47 10.69
N GLY A 71 3.95 -2.63 9.99
CA GLY A 71 3.55 -3.98 9.59
C GLY A 71 4.29 -4.53 8.37
N ALA A 72 5.11 -3.74 7.66
CA ALA A 72 6.00 -4.23 6.61
C ALA A 72 7.33 -4.78 7.14
N ILE A 73 7.73 -4.47 8.38
CA ILE A 73 8.89 -5.09 9.03
C ILE A 73 8.51 -6.50 9.48
N TYR A 74 9.34 -7.49 9.17
CA TYR A 74 9.05 -8.87 9.57
C TYR A 74 9.40 -9.07 11.04
N ALA A 75 8.59 -9.87 11.73
CA ALA A 75 8.73 -10.17 13.17
C ALA A 75 10.16 -10.53 13.61
N GLU A 76 10.91 -11.25 12.77
CA GLU A 76 12.29 -11.62 13.06
C GLU A 76 13.23 -10.41 13.19
N GLN A 77 13.00 -9.32 12.45
CA GLN A 77 13.79 -8.09 12.61
C GLN A 77 13.50 -7.40 13.95
N TYR A 78 12.27 -7.45 14.44
CA TYR A 78 11.94 -6.87 15.74
C TYR A 78 12.69 -7.55 16.88
N LEU A 79 13.01 -8.84 16.78
CA LEU A 79 13.83 -9.54 17.76
C LEU A 79 15.27 -8.99 17.82
N GLU A 80 15.84 -8.59 16.67
CA GLU A 80 17.15 -7.90 16.65
C GLU A 80 17.08 -6.56 17.40
N TRP A 81 15.95 -5.84 17.28
CA TRP A 81 15.76 -4.53 17.92
C TRP A 81 15.43 -4.65 19.41
N VAL A 82 14.72 -5.70 19.83
CA VAL A 82 14.56 -6.05 21.25
C VAL A 82 15.92 -6.15 21.92
N ASP A 83 16.87 -6.87 21.31
CA ASP A 83 18.22 -7.02 21.86
C ASP A 83 18.99 -5.69 21.88
N LYS A 84 18.86 -4.88 20.82
CA LYS A 84 19.52 -3.57 20.73
C LYS A 84 19.05 -2.58 21.80
N GLU A 85 17.77 -2.61 22.14
CA GLU A 85 17.21 -1.78 23.22
C GLU A 85 17.52 -2.32 24.62
N GLY A 86 18.01 -3.55 24.72
CA GLY A 86 18.24 -4.24 26.00
C GLY A 86 16.93 -4.68 26.66
N PHE A 87 15.94 -5.03 25.83
CA PHE A 87 14.65 -5.58 26.23
C PHE A 87 14.66 -7.11 26.09
N CYS A 88 13.57 -7.76 26.46
CA CYS A 88 13.40 -9.20 26.28
C CYS A 88 11.95 -9.55 25.91
N VAL A 89 11.72 -10.76 25.42
CA VAL A 89 10.39 -11.29 25.09
C VAL A 89 9.96 -12.30 26.14
N ASN A 90 8.81 -12.07 26.76
CA ASN A 90 8.21 -13.04 27.67
C ASN A 90 7.77 -14.29 26.88
N LYS A 91 8.33 -15.47 27.19
CA LYS A 91 8.07 -16.71 26.43
C LYS A 91 6.66 -17.30 26.58
N VAL A 92 5.85 -16.75 27.50
CA VAL A 92 4.47 -17.18 27.77
C VAL A 92 3.47 -16.24 27.10
N THR A 93 3.64 -14.93 27.31
CA THR A 93 2.71 -13.93 26.75
C THR A 93 3.13 -13.48 25.35
N TYR A 94 4.39 -13.67 24.97
CA TYR A 94 5.03 -13.18 23.75
C TYR A 94 5.07 -11.65 23.63
N GLN A 95 4.86 -10.94 24.73
CA GLN A 95 5.03 -9.47 24.79
C GLN A 95 6.48 -9.10 25.07
N ILE A 96 6.87 -7.93 24.58
CA ILE A 96 8.16 -7.31 24.91
C ILE A 96 8.08 -6.72 26.31
N ASP A 97 9.03 -7.09 27.17
CA ASP A 97 9.28 -6.43 28.44
C ASP A 97 10.33 -5.33 28.24
N THR A 98 9.91 -4.09 28.49
CA THR A 98 10.77 -2.90 28.32
C THR A 98 11.57 -2.56 29.58
N ASN A 99 11.40 -3.29 30.69
CA ASN A 99 12.15 -3.07 31.91
C ASN A 99 13.54 -3.73 31.81
N LYS A 100 14.57 -2.89 31.65
CA LYS A 100 15.96 -3.34 31.53
C LYS A 100 16.48 -4.04 32.80
N ALA A 101 15.95 -3.71 33.97
CA ALA A 101 16.31 -4.39 35.21
C ALA A 101 15.78 -5.83 35.23
N ASP A 102 14.55 -6.03 34.77
CA ASP A 102 13.94 -7.35 34.66
C ASP A 102 14.68 -8.19 33.61
N THR A 103 15.00 -7.59 32.46
CA THR A 103 15.85 -8.22 31.43
C THR A 103 17.21 -8.66 32.01
N THR A 104 17.88 -7.80 32.77
CA THR A 104 19.18 -8.12 33.41
C THR A 104 19.05 -9.25 34.43
N ALA A 105 17.99 -9.24 35.24
CA ALA A 105 17.73 -10.28 36.23
C ALA A 105 17.43 -11.63 35.57
N GLU A 106 16.71 -11.65 34.45
CA GLU A 106 16.45 -12.86 33.65
C GLU A 106 17.73 -13.39 33.00
N GLN A 107 18.58 -12.51 32.45
CA GLN A 107 19.85 -12.91 31.84
C GLN A 107 20.82 -13.57 32.84
N ALA A 108 20.73 -13.24 34.14
CA ALA A 108 21.52 -13.88 35.19
C ALA A 108 21.09 -15.33 35.52
N LYS A 109 19.90 -15.75 35.07
CA LYS A 109 19.39 -17.12 35.27
C LYS A 109 19.92 -18.07 34.18
N PRO A 110 20.04 -19.38 34.47
CA PRO A 110 20.21 -20.40 33.42
C PRO A 110 19.09 -20.30 32.38
N LEU A 111 19.41 -20.52 31.10
CA LEU A 111 18.46 -20.34 29.98
C LEU A 111 17.14 -21.11 30.17
N ALA A 112 17.19 -22.31 30.76
CA ALA A 112 16.01 -23.13 31.03
C ALA A 112 15.01 -22.45 31.98
N ASP A 113 15.51 -21.64 32.92
CA ASP A 113 14.74 -20.99 33.98
C ASP A 113 14.27 -19.58 33.60
N ARG A 114 14.75 -19.04 32.47
CA ARG A 114 14.36 -17.71 31.98
C ARG A 114 12.90 -17.70 31.54
N VAL A 115 12.13 -16.75 32.04
CA VAL A 115 10.77 -16.44 31.55
C VAL A 115 10.83 -15.42 30.42
N CYS A 116 11.78 -14.48 30.51
CA CYS A 116 12.02 -13.49 29.47
C CYS A 116 13.31 -13.81 28.72
N LEU A 117 13.20 -13.88 27.39
CA LEU A 117 14.27 -14.32 26.50
C LEU A 117 14.81 -13.14 25.70
N SER A 118 16.10 -13.10 25.43
CA SER A 118 16.63 -12.20 24.40
C SER A 118 16.03 -12.56 23.03
N GLY A 119 16.04 -11.62 22.09
CA GLY A 119 15.68 -11.88 20.70
C GLY A 119 16.49 -13.04 20.11
N GLN A 120 17.79 -13.08 20.38
CA GLN A 120 18.66 -14.19 19.97
C GLN A 120 18.28 -15.54 20.62
N ASP A 121 17.89 -15.56 21.90
CA ASP A 121 17.42 -16.77 22.58
C ASP A 121 16.12 -17.29 21.95
N VAL A 122 15.21 -16.38 21.57
CA VAL A 122 13.99 -16.73 20.84
C VAL A 122 14.32 -17.33 19.48
N MET A 123 15.20 -16.68 18.70
CA MET A 123 15.62 -17.16 17.38
C MET A 123 16.30 -18.54 17.43
N ASN A 124 16.98 -18.87 18.53
CA ASN A 124 17.64 -20.16 18.73
C ASN A 124 16.69 -21.27 19.25
N ASN A 125 15.44 -20.94 19.58
CA ASN A 125 14.45 -21.90 20.06
C ASN A 125 13.27 -22.02 19.07
N ASN A 126 13.32 -23.04 18.21
CA ASN A 126 12.33 -23.26 17.15
C ASN A 126 10.87 -23.27 17.65
N THR A 127 10.60 -23.80 18.84
CA THR A 127 9.23 -23.87 19.38
C THR A 127 8.76 -22.48 19.80
N VAL A 128 9.60 -21.73 20.51
CA VAL A 128 9.26 -20.37 20.95
C VAL A 128 9.13 -19.45 19.74
N LEU A 129 10.05 -19.54 18.78
CA LEU A 129 9.99 -18.76 17.54
C LEU A 129 8.72 -19.05 16.75
N ALA A 130 8.36 -20.31 16.52
CA ALA A 130 7.13 -20.65 15.80
C ALA A 130 5.88 -20.07 16.47
N ASN A 131 5.79 -20.18 17.79
CA ASN A 131 4.67 -19.62 18.56
C ASN A 131 4.64 -18.09 18.56
N LEU A 132 5.81 -17.45 18.55
CA LEU A 132 5.93 -16.00 18.42
C LEU A 132 5.43 -15.55 17.04
N LEU A 133 5.89 -16.20 15.97
CA LEU A 133 5.50 -15.83 14.61
C LEU A 133 3.99 -15.99 14.40
N GLN A 134 3.33 -16.96 15.04
CA GLN A 134 1.86 -17.10 15.03
C GLN A 134 1.11 -15.96 15.73
N ARG A 135 1.79 -15.11 16.52
CA ARG A 135 1.21 -13.98 17.26
C ARG A 135 1.61 -12.63 16.69
N TRP A 136 2.85 -12.52 16.21
CA TRP A 136 3.42 -11.30 15.64
C TRP A 136 3.21 -11.22 14.12
N SER A 137 2.52 -12.20 13.53
CA SER A 137 2.21 -12.26 12.10
C SER A 137 1.01 -13.20 11.84
N ASP A 138 0.59 -13.33 10.59
CA ASP A 138 -0.49 -14.21 10.13
C ASP A 138 0.01 -15.65 9.86
N LYS A 139 1.28 -15.94 10.20
CA LYS A 139 1.92 -17.22 9.93
C LYS A 139 1.13 -18.36 10.57
N ASP A 140 0.85 -19.38 9.75
CA ASP A 140 0.21 -20.63 10.18
C ASP A 140 -1.22 -20.46 10.75
N PHE A 141 -1.90 -19.37 10.41
CA PHE A 141 -3.28 -19.15 10.86
C PHE A 141 -4.25 -20.20 10.30
N TYR A 142 -4.22 -20.46 8.98
CA TYR A 142 -5.18 -21.37 8.33
C TYR A 142 -4.83 -22.87 8.40
N ASN A 143 -3.62 -23.25 8.81
CA ASN A 143 -3.20 -24.66 8.90
C ASN A 143 -3.36 -25.26 10.31
N HIS A 144 -3.86 -24.50 11.30
CA HIS A 144 -4.12 -24.96 12.68
C HIS A 144 -5.51 -24.52 13.20
N GLY A 145 -6.58 -24.89 12.49
CA GLY A 145 -7.91 -24.28 12.60
C GLY A 145 -8.76 -24.50 13.86
N ALA A 146 -8.29 -25.21 14.89
CA ALA A 146 -9.13 -25.54 16.05
C ALA A 146 -9.18 -24.45 17.16
N LEU A 147 -8.24 -23.48 17.18
CA LEU A 147 -8.07 -22.53 18.30
C LEU A 147 -7.66 -21.11 17.87
N GLN A 148 -8.07 -20.65 16.69
CA GLN A 148 -7.68 -19.32 16.19
C GLN A 148 -8.67 -18.23 16.64
N SER A 149 -8.16 -17.03 16.94
CA SER A 149 -8.96 -15.81 17.06
C SER A 149 -9.63 -15.48 15.70
N PRO A 150 -10.65 -14.61 15.68
CA PRO A 150 -11.11 -14.02 14.42
C PRO A 150 -9.94 -13.40 13.63
N PRO A 151 -9.91 -13.52 12.28
CA PRO A 151 -8.76 -13.06 11.48
C PRO A 151 -8.44 -11.56 11.62
N ASP A 152 -9.46 -10.71 11.67
CA ASP A 152 -9.31 -9.27 11.91
C ASP A 152 -8.66 -9.01 13.27
N ARG A 153 -9.11 -9.71 14.31
CA ARG A 153 -8.51 -9.64 15.64
C ARG A 153 -7.05 -10.12 15.63
N GLN A 154 -6.76 -11.25 14.98
CA GLN A 154 -5.39 -11.74 14.83
C GLN A 154 -4.49 -10.66 14.20
N PHE A 155 -4.93 -10.05 13.10
CA PHE A 155 -4.19 -9.04 12.38
C PHE A 155 -3.91 -7.81 13.26
N PHE A 156 -4.95 -7.21 13.85
CA PHE A 156 -4.81 -5.98 14.64
C PHE A 156 -4.12 -6.20 16.00
N ASP A 157 -4.27 -7.38 16.62
CA ASP A 157 -3.57 -7.69 17.88
C ASP A 157 -2.04 -7.82 17.65
N THR A 158 -1.57 -8.12 16.42
CA THR A 158 -0.13 -8.28 16.14
C THR A 158 0.70 -7.06 16.54
N PHE A 159 0.23 -5.84 16.23
CA PHE A 159 0.94 -4.59 16.48
C PHE A 159 1.22 -4.35 17.97
N GLY A 160 0.31 -4.79 18.83
CA GLY A 160 0.49 -4.70 20.29
C GLY A 160 1.71 -5.46 20.81
N TYR A 161 2.17 -6.48 20.08
CA TYR A 161 3.31 -7.27 20.50
C TYR A 161 4.67 -6.62 20.21
N PHE A 162 4.80 -5.86 19.11
CA PHE A 162 6.09 -5.31 18.67
C PHE A 162 6.18 -3.78 18.73
N ASN A 163 5.08 -3.07 18.98
CA ASN A 163 5.05 -1.59 19.03
C ASN A 163 6.09 -0.97 19.99
N ALA A 164 6.49 -1.68 21.04
CA ALA A 164 7.52 -1.20 21.98
C ALA A 164 8.88 -0.91 21.33
N VAL A 165 9.16 -1.52 20.17
CA VAL A 165 10.41 -1.32 19.41
C VAL A 165 10.19 -0.86 17.97
N ALA A 166 8.93 -0.78 17.50
CA ALA A 166 8.63 -0.51 16.10
C ALA A 166 9.23 0.82 15.59
N SER A 167 9.21 1.84 16.44
CA SER A 167 9.69 3.20 16.12
C SER A 167 11.09 3.49 16.65
N THR A 168 11.78 2.56 17.33
CA THR A 168 13.08 2.83 17.96
C THR A 168 14.26 2.76 16.99
N ASN A 169 14.10 2.03 15.89
CA ASN A 169 15.17 1.71 14.95
C ASN A 169 14.83 2.08 13.50
N ALA A 170 14.14 3.21 13.32
CA ALA A 170 13.53 3.57 12.05
C ALA A 170 14.52 3.66 10.87
N ALA A 171 15.74 4.17 11.08
CA ALA A 171 16.75 4.21 10.02
C ALA A 171 17.12 2.80 9.50
N ASP A 172 17.29 1.82 10.39
CA ASP A 172 17.56 0.42 10.01
C ASP A 172 16.36 -0.19 9.28
N GLY A 173 15.15 0.04 9.81
CA GLY A 173 13.91 -0.41 9.19
C GLY A 173 13.75 0.09 7.75
N LEU A 174 13.89 1.40 7.53
CA LEU A 174 13.78 2.00 6.20
C LEU A 174 14.85 1.48 5.22
N HIS A 175 16.08 1.26 5.69
CA HIS A 175 17.13 0.66 4.87
C HIS A 175 16.81 -0.78 4.45
N ARG A 176 16.24 -1.58 5.34
CA ARG A 176 15.83 -2.97 5.03
C ARG A 176 14.67 -3.00 4.04
N LEU A 177 13.67 -2.12 4.22
CA LEU A 177 12.56 -1.98 3.27
C LEU A 177 13.07 -1.62 1.87
N LYS A 178 13.99 -0.64 1.77
CA LYS A 178 14.68 -0.30 0.52
C LYS A 178 15.39 -1.51 -0.10
N GLN A 179 16.16 -2.26 0.68
CA GLN A 179 16.89 -3.42 0.18
C GLN A 179 15.95 -4.50 -0.37
N ARG A 180 14.86 -4.80 0.35
CA ARG A 180 13.82 -5.74 -0.10
C ARG A 180 13.14 -5.26 -1.38
N ALA A 181 12.73 -3.99 -1.43
CA ALA A 181 12.12 -3.38 -2.61
C ALA A 181 13.01 -3.51 -3.86
N ILE A 182 14.30 -3.17 -3.73
CA ILE A 182 15.25 -3.30 -4.86
C ILE A 182 15.38 -4.76 -5.31
N GLN A 183 15.46 -5.72 -4.37
CA GLN A 183 15.55 -7.16 -4.69
C GLN A 183 14.32 -7.69 -5.42
N GLU A 184 13.15 -7.11 -5.16
CA GLU A 184 11.93 -7.44 -5.89
C GLU A 184 11.64 -6.52 -7.09
N ASN A 185 12.60 -5.72 -7.58
CA ASN A 185 12.38 -4.81 -8.71
C ASN A 185 11.31 -3.72 -8.49
N LEU A 186 11.14 -3.29 -7.24
CA LEU A 186 10.32 -2.15 -6.83
C LEU A 186 11.20 -0.91 -6.67
N GLY A 187 10.79 0.21 -7.28
CA GLY A 187 11.59 1.45 -7.33
C GLY A 187 11.08 2.58 -6.45
N TYR A 188 9.87 2.44 -5.89
CA TYR A 188 9.23 3.49 -5.09
C TYR A 188 8.38 2.88 -3.98
N ILE A 189 8.42 3.48 -2.79
CA ILE A 189 7.46 3.21 -1.71
C ILE A 189 6.91 4.56 -1.23
N GLU A 190 5.59 4.61 -1.05
CA GLU A 190 4.89 5.64 -0.30
C GLU A 190 4.40 5.02 1.01
N THR A 191 5.16 5.19 2.10
CA THR A 191 4.88 4.49 3.35
C THR A 191 4.04 5.33 4.29
N ILE A 192 3.01 4.71 4.84
CA ILE A 192 2.32 5.16 6.05
C ILE A 192 3.28 4.87 7.20
N TYR A 193 3.87 5.92 7.78
CA TYR A 193 5.14 5.79 8.48
C TYR A 193 4.99 5.66 9.99
N GLU A 194 4.62 6.76 10.63
CA GLU A 194 4.55 6.87 12.08
C GLU A 194 3.29 7.64 12.45
N ILE A 195 2.76 7.30 13.62
CA ILE A 195 1.61 7.95 14.20
C ILE A 195 1.87 9.47 14.33
N ALA A 196 0.92 10.29 13.89
CA ALA A 196 1.08 11.73 13.99
C ALA A 196 1.00 12.19 15.46
N PRO A 197 1.70 13.28 15.83
CA PRO A 197 1.59 13.89 17.15
C PRO A 197 0.13 14.19 17.51
N MET A 198 -0.26 13.88 18.73
CA MET A 198 -1.62 14.07 19.23
C MET A 198 -1.60 14.83 20.56
N ALA A 199 -2.71 15.50 20.85
CA ALA A 199 -3.00 16.09 22.15
C ALA A 199 -4.44 15.74 22.53
N GLN A 200 -4.70 15.70 23.84
CA GLN A 200 -6.02 15.44 24.38
C GLN A 200 -6.63 16.73 24.91
N ASP A 201 -7.92 16.92 24.66
CA ASP A 201 -8.72 18.01 25.22
C ASP A 201 -10.09 17.47 25.65
N ALA A 202 -10.28 17.35 26.97
CA ALA A 202 -11.51 16.79 27.54
C ALA A 202 -12.74 17.68 27.27
N THR A 203 -12.57 19.00 27.11
CA THR A 203 -13.69 19.90 26.83
C THR A 203 -14.16 19.73 25.39
N PHE A 204 -13.21 19.62 24.46
CA PHE A 204 -13.49 19.29 23.07
C PHE A 204 -14.18 17.92 22.97
N ASP A 205 -13.67 16.90 23.66
CA ASP A 205 -14.23 15.54 23.66
C ASP A 205 -15.67 15.52 24.21
N GLN A 206 -15.94 16.22 25.31
CA GLN A 206 -17.30 16.34 25.86
C GLN A 206 -18.26 17.01 24.89
N LYS A 207 -17.80 18.06 24.19
CA LYS A 207 -18.61 18.75 23.19
C LYS A 207 -18.86 17.90 21.93
N ALA A 208 -17.86 17.11 21.52
CA ALA A 208 -17.99 16.14 20.44
C ALA A 208 -19.00 15.04 20.78
N ALA A 209 -18.95 14.49 21.99
CA ALA A 209 -19.92 13.50 22.47
C ALA A 209 -21.36 14.06 22.50
N ALA A 210 -21.54 15.37 22.65
CA ALA A 210 -22.84 16.04 22.58
C ALA A 210 -23.30 16.37 21.13
N GLY A 211 -22.54 16.00 20.10
CA GLY A 211 -22.86 16.27 18.69
C GLY A 211 -22.69 17.73 18.26
N GLY A 212 -21.95 18.54 19.04
CA GLY A 212 -21.92 20.00 18.91
C GLY A 212 -20.70 20.62 18.23
N ILE A 213 -19.84 19.84 17.56
CA ILE A 213 -18.59 20.38 16.96
C ILE A 213 -18.90 21.16 15.68
N THR A 214 -18.46 22.42 15.67
CA THR A 214 -18.54 23.31 14.51
C THR A 214 -17.16 23.64 13.95
N ASP A 215 -17.09 24.23 12.77
CA ASP A 215 -15.83 24.77 12.21
C ASP A 215 -15.16 25.79 13.14
N ALA A 216 -15.93 26.53 13.95
CA ALA A 216 -15.37 27.46 14.93
C ALA A 216 -14.66 26.73 16.07
N ASP A 217 -15.18 25.57 16.49
CA ASP A 217 -14.57 24.73 17.52
C ASP A 217 -13.29 24.06 17.01
N LEU A 218 -13.32 23.56 15.77
CA LEU A 218 -12.14 23.04 15.09
C LEU A 218 -11.07 24.13 14.96
N ALA A 219 -11.45 25.34 14.59
CA ALA A 219 -10.52 26.47 14.49
C ALA A 219 -9.95 26.88 15.86
N ALA A 220 -10.78 26.93 16.90
CA ALA A 220 -10.35 27.27 18.25
C ALA A 220 -9.36 26.23 18.79
N TYR A 221 -9.65 24.94 18.61
CA TYR A 221 -8.75 23.89 19.08
C TYR A 221 -7.44 23.84 18.27
N ALA A 222 -7.50 23.98 16.94
CA ALA A 222 -6.30 24.11 16.10
C ALA A 222 -5.43 25.32 16.53
N ALA A 223 -6.04 26.46 16.84
CA ALA A 223 -5.31 27.63 17.33
C ALA A 223 -4.68 27.39 18.72
N ALA A 224 -5.36 26.66 19.62
CA ALA A 224 -4.79 26.28 20.90
C ALA A 224 -3.56 25.37 20.72
N LEU A 225 -3.63 24.38 19.82
CA LEU A 225 -2.51 23.50 19.46
C LEU A 225 -1.31 24.28 18.91
N ASP A 226 -1.55 25.35 18.15
CA ASP A 226 -0.49 26.21 17.61
C ASP A 226 0.31 26.93 18.70
N THR A 227 -0.32 27.20 19.85
CA THR A 227 0.34 27.82 21.01
C THR A 227 0.91 26.81 22.01
N ASN A 228 0.63 25.52 21.83
CA ASN A 228 1.09 24.47 22.73
C ASN A 228 2.54 24.06 22.41
N GLY A 229 3.49 24.49 23.25
CA GLY A 229 4.92 24.24 23.05
C GLY A 229 5.31 22.75 22.98
N ALA A 230 4.64 21.87 23.73
CA ALA A 230 4.91 20.43 23.68
C ALA A 230 4.46 19.85 22.33
N PHE A 231 3.27 20.22 21.86
CA PHE A 231 2.75 19.79 20.56
C PHE A 231 3.63 20.24 19.39
N GLN A 232 4.10 21.50 19.40
CA GLN A 232 5.07 21.99 18.41
C GLN A 232 6.42 21.26 18.50
N GLY A 233 6.85 20.91 19.71
CA GLY A 233 8.03 20.09 19.96
C GLY A 233 7.92 18.70 19.34
N TRP A 234 6.77 18.03 19.49
CA TRP A 234 6.53 16.72 18.89
C TRP A 234 6.46 16.76 17.36
N ILE A 235 5.88 17.81 16.76
CA ILE A 235 5.92 18.03 15.31
C ILE A 235 7.38 18.16 14.84
N SER A 236 8.18 18.96 15.54
CA SER A 236 9.60 19.14 15.23
C SER A 236 10.37 17.81 15.33
N ALA A 237 10.09 17.02 16.36
CA ALA A 237 10.71 15.71 16.55
C ALA A 237 10.33 14.72 15.42
N TYR A 238 9.08 14.73 14.96
CA TYR A 238 8.64 13.91 13.83
C TYR A 238 9.39 14.29 12.55
N LEU A 239 9.49 15.60 12.24
CA LEU A 239 10.23 16.09 11.08
C LEU A 239 11.70 15.67 11.13
N GLN A 240 12.33 15.82 12.30
CA GLN A 240 13.70 15.38 12.52
C GLN A 240 13.86 13.86 12.32
N ASN A 241 12.89 13.06 12.78
CA ASN A 241 12.89 11.61 12.56
C ASN A 241 12.82 11.27 11.07
N VAL A 242 11.93 11.91 10.30
CA VAL A 242 11.83 11.71 8.84
C VAL A 242 13.15 12.04 8.14
N ASP A 243 13.80 13.14 8.52
CA ASP A 243 15.07 13.55 7.90
C ASP A 243 16.23 12.63 8.30
N THR A 244 16.29 12.22 9.57
CA THR A 244 17.37 11.37 10.10
C THR A 244 17.23 9.92 9.65
N ALA A 245 16.05 9.32 9.81
CA ALA A 245 15.81 7.93 9.38
C ALA A 245 15.80 7.81 7.86
N GLY A 246 15.36 8.84 7.14
CA GLY A 246 15.33 8.88 5.68
C GLY A 246 16.65 9.27 5.01
N ALA A 247 17.71 9.52 5.77
CA ALA A 247 19.01 9.91 5.23
C ALA A 247 19.61 8.77 4.39
N GLY A 248 19.99 9.05 3.13
CA GLY A 248 20.59 8.06 2.23
C GLY A 248 19.64 6.99 1.68
N ILE A 249 18.33 7.09 1.94
CA ILE A 249 17.34 6.17 1.39
C ILE A 249 17.14 6.41 -0.11
N ASP A 250 16.93 7.66 -0.54
CA ASP A 250 16.78 7.98 -1.96
C ASP A 250 18.10 7.84 -2.70
N ASP A 251 18.08 7.12 -3.83
CA ASP A 251 19.20 7.03 -4.77
C ASP A 251 18.71 6.85 -6.22
N ALA A 252 19.61 6.46 -7.13
CA ALA A 252 19.29 6.23 -8.54
C ALA A 252 18.27 5.09 -8.78
N ASN A 253 18.14 4.15 -7.84
CA ASN A 253 17.35 2.93 -8.00
C ASN A 253 16.07 2.93 -7.15
N PHE A 254 16.02 3.74 -6.09
CA PHE A 254 14.94 3.73 -5.11
C PHE A 254 14.56 5.15 -4.63
N THR A 255 13.28 5.34 -4.32
CA THR A 255 12.73 6.58 -3.74
C THR A 255 11.72 6.23 -2.64
N LEU A 256 11.74 6.93 -1.52
CA LEU A 256 10.80 6.75 -0.41
C LEU A 256 10.10 8.06 -0.06
N ARG A 257 8.79 8.01 0.12
CA ARG A 257 7.99 9.13 0.66
C ARG A 257 7.12 8.65 1.80
N TYR A 258 6.66 9.61 2.61
CA TYR A 258 5.99 9.32 3.88
C TYR A 258 4.57 9.89 3.91
N GLN A 259 3.72 9.23 4.68
CA GLN A 259 2.41 9.72 5.11
C GLN A 259 2.28 9.56 6.63
N PRO A 260 2.15 10.65 7.41
CA PRO A 260 1.66 10.56 8.77
C PRO A 260 0.17 10.16 8.76
N PHE A 261 -0.28 9.58 9.87
CA PHE A 261 -1.65 9.13 10.00
C PHE A 261 -2.28 9.48 11.34
N ALA A 262 -3.61 9.59 11.33
CA ALA A 262 -4.45 9.61 12.53
C ALA A 262 -5.01 8.20 12.81
N LEU A 263 -5.16 7.84 14.08
CA LEU A 263 -5.82 6.61 14.53
C LEU A 263 -7.30 6.87 14.79
N ARG A 264 -8.17 6.30 13.95
CA ARG A 264 -9.61 6.60 13.96
C ARG A 264 -10.42 6.12 15.17
N PHE A 265 -9.82 5.31 16.04
CA PHE A 265 -10.49 4.72 17.21
C PHE A 265 -10.17 5.45 18.53
N LEU A 266 -9.46 6.59 18.46
CA LEU A 266 -9.13 7.44 19.60
C LEU A 266 -10.22 8.50 19.86
N THR A 267 -10.08 9.30 20.93
CA THR A 267 -11.06 10.36 21.20
C THR A 267 -11.02 11.47 20.14
N PRO A 268 -12.13 12.19 19.91
CA PRO A 268 -12.22 13.22 18.87
C PRO A 268 -11.10 14.26 18.91
N SER A 269 -10.66 14.69 20.09
CA SER A 269 -9.55 15.65 20.25
C SER A 269 -8.19 15.05 19.87
N GLN A 270 -7.95 13.78 20.18
CA GLN A 270 -6.76 13.06 19.76
C GLN A 270 -6.76 12.89 18.24
N VAL A 271 -7.85 12.41 17.66
CA VAL A 271 -7.97 12.23 16.20
C VAL A 271 -7.77 13.56 15.47
N PHE A 272 -8.46 14.63 15.89
CA PHE A 272 -8.35 15.92 15.21
C PHE A 272 -6.94 16.52 15.32
N SER A 273 -6.32 16.45 16.50
CA SER A 273 -4.96 16.96 16.69
C SER A 273 -3.94 16.19 15.85
N GLN A 274 -4.12 14.88 15.64
CA GLN A 274 -3.33 14.09 14.69
C GLN A 274 -3.53 14.54 13.25
N MET A 275 -4.76 14.85 12.84
CA MET A 275 -5.01 15.40 11.51
C MET A 275 -4.34 16.78 11.36
N VAL A 276 -4.44 17.66 12.36
CA VAL A 276 -3.78 18.97 12.38
C VAL A 276 -2.26 18.83 12.24
N SER A 277 -1.62 17.98 13.04
CA SER A 277 -0.18 17.75 12.96
C SER A 277 0.21 17.12 11.63
N SER A 278 -0.55 16.14 11.13
CA SER A 278 -0.31 15.51 9.82
C SER A 278 -0.29 16.51 8.67
N PHE A 279 -1.24 17.46 8.64
CA PHE A 279 -1.27 18.52 7.65
C PHE A 279 -0.07 19.47 7.77
N LYS A 280 0.31 19.84 8.99
CA LYS A 280 1.51 20.66 9.22
C LYS A 280 2.78 19.95 8.77
N LEU A 281 2.90 18.65 9.04
CA LEU A 281 4.02 17.81 8.62
C LEU A 281 4.14 17.77 7.08
N ALA A 282 3.03 17.51 6.38
CA ALA A 282 2.99 17.48 4.91
C ALA A 282 3.33 18.84 4.27
N LEU A 283 3.01 19.96 4.93
CA LEU A 283 3.37 21.29 4.46
C LEU A 283 4.83 21.67 4.75
N ALA A 284 5.41 21.10 5.80
CA ALA A 284 6.75 21.46 6.28
C ALA A 284 7.87 20.67 5.61
N ASN A 285 7.62 19.43 5.14
CA ASN A 285 8.65 18.59 4.53
C ASN A 285 8.18 17.99 3.19
N PRO A 286 8.89 18.25 2.07
CA PRO A 286 8.49 17.77 0.74
C PRO A 286 8.56 16.24 0.57
N LYS A 287 9.20 15.51 1.51
CA LYS A 287 9.18 14.04 1.53
C LYS A 287 7.89 13.48 2.13
N ILE A 288 7.12 14.29 2.84
CA ILE A 288 5.82 13.94 3.39
C ILE A 288 4.75 14.36 2.38
N VAL A 289 4.22 13.39 1.64
CA VAL A 289 3.48 13.65 0.39
C VAL A 289 1.97 13.54 0.53
N GLY A 290 1.50 12.95 1.63
CA GLY A 290 0.07 12.79 1.90
C GLY A 290 -0.21 12.59 3.36
N VAL A 291 -1.50 12.55 3.70
CA VAL A 291 -2.01 12.27 5.04
C VAL A 291 -2.99 11.11 4.94
N ASN A 292 -2.94 10.22 5.94
CA ASN A 292 -3.78 9.03 6.01
C ASN A 292 -4.62 8.99 7.31
N ILE A 293 -5.58 8.07 7.36
CA ILE A 293 -6.32 7.69 8.56
C ILE A 293 -6.40 6.17 8.59
N VAL A 294 -5.89 5.57 9.67
CA VAL A 294 -5.71 4.12 9.80
C VAL A 294 -6.37 3.60 11.07
N GLY A 295 -6.25 2.28 11.29
CA GLY A 295 -6.87 1.57 12.39
C GLY A 295 -8.17 0.89 11.97
N GLN A 296 -8.58 -0.13 12.72
CA GLN A 296 -9.73 -0.97 12.39
C GLN A 296 -10.99 -0.13 12.12
N GLU A 297 -11.53 -0.22 10.91
CA GLU A 297 -12.67 0.60 10.49
C GLU A 297 -13.99 0.16 11.15
N SER A 298 -14.10 -1.11 11.55
CA SER A 298 -15.33 -1.70 12.09
C SER A 298 -15.59 -1.47 13.59
N VAL A 299 -14.62 -0.96 14.36
CA VAL A 299 -14.83 -0.75 15.80
C VAL A 299 -15.76 0.43 16.07
N TYR A 300 -16.38 0.44 17.25
CA TYR A 300 -17.45 1.37 17.60
C TYR A 300 -17.11 2.85 17.32
N VAL A 301 -15.96 3.34 17.82
CA VAL A 301 -15.56 4.75 17.64
C VAL A 301 -15.35 5.08 16.16
N SER A 302 -14.66 4.20 15.43
CA SER A 302 -14.40 4.37 13.99
C SER A 302 -15.69 4.57 13.19
N MET A 303 -16.70 3.75 13.46
CA MET A 303 -18.01 3.79 12.79
C MET A 303 -18.87 4.97 13.27
N HIS A 304 -18.93 5.19 14.59
CA HIS A 304 -19.77 6.21 15.20
C HIS A 304 -19.30 7.63 14.84
N ASP A 305 -17.98 7.86 14.83
CA ASP A 305 -17.40 9.19 14.62
C ASP A 305 -16.99 9.44 13.16
N TYR A 306 -17.23 8.51 12.23
CA TYR A 306 -16.76 8.62 10.84
C TYR A 306 -17.18 9.93 10.16
N ALA A 307 -18.44 10.32 10.31
CA ALA A 307 -18.94 11.59 9.77
C ALA A 307 -18.17 12.80 10.33
N LEU A 308 -17.85 12.79 11.62
CA LEU A 308 -17.05 13.83 12.26
C LEU A 308 -15.61 13.82 11.73
N HIS A 309 -14.98 12.65 11.57
CA HIS A 309 -13.64 12.52 10.97
C HIS A 309 -13.61 13.13 9.56
N MET A 310 -14.62 12.89 8.74
CA MET A 310 -14.69 13.45 7.38
C MET A 310 -14.86 14.98 7.40
N GLN A 311 -15.66 15.53 8.32
CA GLN A 311 -15.77 16.99 8.50
C GLN A 311 -14.44 17.61 8.98
N MET A 312 -13.72 16.94 9.87
CA MET A 312 -12.39 17.38 10.32
C MET A 312 -11.40 17.46 9.15
N TYR A 313 -11.36 16.45 8.28
CA TYR A 313 -10.55 16.51 7.06
C TYR A 313 -10.99 17.62 6.12
N LYS A 314 -12.30 17.78 5.90
CA LYS A 314 -12.86 18.86 5.09
C LYS A 314 -12.41 20.24 5.58
N PHE A 315 -12.49 20.46 6.89
CA PHE A 315 -12.06 21.71 7.55
C PHE A 315 -10.59 22.04 7.27
N LEU A 316 -9.71 21.03 7.37
CA LEU A 316 -8.27 21.18 7.11
C LEU A 316 -7.98 21.34 5.62
N LYS A 317 -8.66 20.58 4.75
CA LYS A 317 -8.54 20.69 3.29
C LYS A 317 -8.96 22.03 2.74
N ALA A 318 -9.98 22.65 3.30
CA ALA A 318 -10.39 24.01 2.92
C ALA A 318 -9.28 25.04 3.17
N ARG A 319 -8.46 24.84 4.21
CA ARG A 319 -7.31 25.71 4.56
C ARG A 319 -6.03 25.33 3.81
N HIS A 320 -5.88 24.05 3.50
CA HIS A 320 -4.67 23.49 2.90
C HIS A 320 -5.02 22.60 1.69
N PRO A 321 -5.52 23.20 0.59
CA PRO A 321 -6.03 22.45 -0.56
C PRO A 321 -4.95 21.64 -1.30
N SER A 322 -3.67 21.95 -1.12
CA SER A 322 -2.55 21.21 -1.71
C SER A 322 -2.25 19.86 -1.04
N VAL A 323 -2.57 19.69 0.25
CA VAL A 323 -2.26 18.45 1.00
C VAL A 323 -3.07 17.30 0.43
N LYS A 324 -2.40 16.21 0.03
CA LYS A 324 -3.07 15.03 -0.53
C LYS A 324 -3.55 14.09 0.57
N LEU A 325 -4.67 13.44 0.32
CA LEU A 325 -5.27 12.46 1.23
C LEU A 325 -5.36 11.11 0.52
N ALA A 326 -4.81 10.07 1.12
CA ALA A 326 -5.08 8.67 0.76
C ALA A 326 -5.75 8.07 1.99
N LEU A 327 -7.07 7.98 2.01
CA LEU A 327 -7.79 7.55 3.23
C LEU A 327 -8.14 6.08 3.12
N HIS A 328 -7.88 5.28 4.16
CA HIS A 328 -8.54 3.98 4.28
C HIS A 328 -10.04 4.25 4.38
N ALA A 329 -10.81 3.70 3.45
CA ALA A 329 -12.25 3.87 3.45
C ALA A 329 -12.90 2.67 2.78
N GLY A 330 -13.90 2.12 3.46
CA GLY A 330 -14.67 0.99 2.96
C GLY A 330 -13.93 -0.33 3.07
N GLU A 331 -12.97 -0.49 3.99
CA GLU A 331 -12.43 -1.79 4.37
C GLU A 331 -13.41 -2.51 5.31
N LEU A 332 -14.60 -2.78 4.78
CA LEU A 332 -15.73 -3.34 5.50
C LEU A 332 -16.46 -4.36 4.62
N ALA A 333 -17.14 -5.31 5.25
CA ALA A 333 -17.94 -6.32 4.58
C ALA A 333 -19.17 -6.71 5.41
N LEU A 334 -20.18 -7.30 4.76
CA LEU A 334 -21.31 -7.90 5.46
C LEU A 334 -20.84 -8.95 6.48
N GLY A 335 -21.37 -8.88 7.70
CA GLY A 335 -20.99 -9.73 8.82
C GLY A 335 -19.91 -9.13 9.72
N VAL A 336 -19.14 -8.16 9.23
CA VAL A 336 -18.22 -7.35 10.05
C VAL A 336 -18.95 -6.17 10.68
N VAL A 337 -19.84 -5.53 9.91
CA VAL A 337 -20.71 -4.42 10.35
C VAL A 337 -22.16 -4.64 9.88
N PRO A 338 -23.17 -3.98 10.48
CA PRO A 338 -24.52 -4.02 9.97
C PRO A 338 -24.61 -3.37 8.57
N PRO A 339 -25.61 -3.74 7.73
CA PRO A 339 -25.71 -3.27 6.35
C PRO A 339 -25.66 -1.75 6.17
N GLU A 340 -26.24 -0.99 7.10
CA GLU A 340 -26.25 0.48 7.09
C GLU A 340 -24.83 1.06 7.16
N GLY A 341 -23.92 0.36 7.84
CA GLY A 341 -22.51 0.69 7.95
C GLY A 341 -21.69 0.49 6.68
N LEU A 342 -22.28 0.01 5.58
CA LEU A 342 -21.55 -0.22 4.32
C LEU A 342 -21.89 0.82 3.23
N THR A 343 -22.60 1.89 3.61
CA THR A 343 -23.36 2.69 2.63
C THR A 343 -22.79 4.08 2.33
N PHE A 344 -21.64 4.45 2.93
CA PHE A 344 -21.14 5.84 2.87
C PHE A 344 -19.61 6.07 2.95
N HIS A 345 -18.78 5.08 3.31
CA HIS A 345 -17.37 5.31 3.65
C HIS A 345 -16.54 5.87 2.48
N ILE A 346 -16.49 5.16 1.36
CA ILE A 346 -15.80 5.60 0.14
C ILE A 346 -16.40 6.91 -0.37
N LYS A 347 -17.74 7.02 -0.34
CA LYS A 347 -18.44 8.22 -0.80
C LYS A 347 -18.02 9.46 -0.02
N ASP A 348 -18.04 9.40 1.30
CA ASP A 348 -17.77 10.55 2.16
C ASP A 348 -16.27 10.87 2.24
N ALA A 349 -15.40 9.86 2.16
CA ALA A 349 -13.97 10.09 1.95
C ALA A 349 -13.71 10.96 0.71
N ILE A 350 -14.43 10.71 -0.40
CA ILE A 350 -14.29 11.50 -1.64
C ILE A 350 -14.99 12.85 -1.54
N ASP A 351 -16.27 12.86 -1.16
CA ASP A 351 -17.15 14.02 -1.29
C ASP A 351 -17.01 15.04 -0.16
N VAL A 352 -16.75 14.55 1.05
CA VAL A 352 -16.64 15.39 2.25
C VAL A 352 -15.18 15.68 2.52
N ALA A 353 -14.35 14.65 2.71
CA ALA A 353 -12.95 14.83 3.07
C ALA A 353 -12.06 15.27 1.89
N GLY A 354 -12.43 14.94 0.65
CA GLY A 354 -11.64 15.29 -0.54
C GLY A 354 -10.45 14.37 -0.77
N ALA A 355 -10.64 13.06 -0.53
CA ALA A 355 -9.65 12.02 -0.79
C ALA A 355 -9.16 12.03 -2.25
N SER A 356 -7.84 11.89 -2.42
CA SER A 356 -7.17 11.78 -3.71
C SER A 356 -6.90 10.32 -4.10
N ARG A 357 -6.84 9.41 -3.11
CA ARG A 357 -6.86 7.94 -3.27
C ARG A 357 -7.67 7.31 -2.14
N ILE A 358 -8.17 6.10 -2.39
CA ILE A 358 -8.94 5.30 -1.44
C ILE A 358 -8.18 4.02 -1.13
N GLY A 359 -7.83 3.82 0.14
CA GLY A 359 -7.27 2.57 0.63
C GLY A 359 -8.34 1.48 0.71
N HIS A 360 -8.05 0.28 0.20
CA HIS A 360 -8.91 -0.91 0.16
C HIS A 360 -10.16 -0.76 -0.73
N GLY A 361 -11.14 0.07 -0.32
CA GLY A 361 -12.38 0.29 -1.06
C GLY A 361 -13.20 -0.99 -1.29
N ILE A 362 -13.42 -1.80 -0.27
CA ILE A 362 -14.08 -3.10 -0.36
C ILE A 362 -15.61 -2.99 -0.43
N ASP A 363 -16.21 -2.08 0.32
CA ASP A 363 -17.67 -1.95 0.45
C ASP A 363 -18.35 -1.22 -0.72
N ILE A 364 -17.65 -0.87 -1.81
CA ILE A 364 -18.21 -0.11 -2.94
C ILE A 364 -19.48 -0.70 -3.54
N ALA A 365 -19.64 -2.03 -3.48
CA ALA A 365 -20.83 -2.72 -3.98
C ALA A 365 -22.08 -2.49 -3.10
N HIS A 366 -21.89 -2.02 -1.87
CA HIS A 366 -22.91 -1.75 -0.86
C HIS A 366 -23.17 -0.25 -0.65
N GLU A 367 -22.25 0.60 -1.09
CA GLU A 367 -22.36 2.06 -1.06
C GLU A 367 -23.69 2.58 -1.65
N THR A 368 -24.22 3.66 -1.07
CA THR A 368 -25.36 4.35 -1.68
C THR A 368 -24.89 5.03 -2.97
N ASP A 369 -25.57 4.76 -4.08
CA ASP A 369 -25.22 5.27 -5.42
C ASP A 369 -23.83 4.82 -5.94
N SER A 370 -23.43 3.56 -5.69
CA SER A 370 -22.14 2.97 -6.14
C SER A 370 -21.75 3.31 -7.59
N LEU A 371 -22.71 3.31 -8.53
CA LEU A 371 -22.47 3.64 -9.93
C LEU A 371 -22.01 5.09 -10.12
N ALA A 372 -22.62 6.03 -9.39
CA ALA A 372 -22.25 7.44 -9.44
C ALA A 372 -20.88 7.68 -8.76
N ILE A 373 -20.60 6.95 -7.68
CA ILE A 373 -19.30 6.99 -6.99
C ILE A 373 -18.20 6.49 -7.93
N MET A 374 -18.35 5.30 -8.53
CA MET A 374 -17.37 4.76 -9.47
C MET A 374 -17.20 5.66 -10.71
N LYS A 375 -18.29 6.24 -11.25
CA LYS A 375 -18.19 7.22 -12.34
C LYS A 375 -17.35 8.43 -11.92
N LYS A 376 -17.57 8.97 -10.72
CA LYS A 376 -16.80 10.10 -10.18
C LYS A 376 -15.33 9.73 -9.98
N MET A 377 -15.03 8.54 -9.46
CA MET A 377 -13.66 8.05 -9.28
C MET A 377 -12.94 7.90 -10.63
N HIS A 378 -13.62 7.38 -11.65
CA HIS A 378 -13.10 7.35 -13.02
C HIS A 378 -12.85 8.76 -13.55
N ASP A 379 -13.85 9.65 -13.57
CA ASP A 379 -13.74 10.98 -14.15
C ASP A 379 -12.66 11.83 -13.47
N LYS A 380 -12.55 11.73 -12.14
CA LYS A 380 -11.58 12.48 -11.33
C LYS A 380 -10.25 11.75 -11.14
N GLN A 381 -10.10 10.55 -11.71
CA GLN A 381 -8.87 9.75 -11.62
C GLN A 381 -8.45 9.46 -10.16
N ILE A 382 -9.44 9.15 -9.30
CA ILE A 382 -9.23 8.77 -7.89
C ILE A 382 -8.97 7.27 -7.85
N ALA A 383 -7.72 6.90 -7.55
CA ALA A 383 -7.30 5.51 -7.57
C ALA A 383 -7.66 4.77 -6.28
N VAL A 384 -7.95 3.48 -6.41
CA VAL A 384 -8.09 2.53 -5.30
C VAL A 384 -6.76 1.81 -5.08
N GLU A 385 -6.33 1.71 -3.83
CA GLU A 385 -5.17 0.91 -3.42
C GLU A 385 -5.68 -0.49 -3.03
N VAL A 386 -5.42 -1.49 -3.87
CA VAL A 386 -5.95 -2.86 -3.74
C VAL A 386 -4.95 -3.77 -3.03
N ASN A 387 -5.36 -4.32 -1.89
CA ASN A 387 -4.52 -5.07 -0.95
C ASN A 387 -5.03 -6.53 -0.79
N LEU A 388 -4.85 -7.37 -1.83
CA LEU A 388 -5.63 -8.62 -1.98
C LEU A 388 -5.40 -9.64 -0.85
N THR A 389 -4.16 -9.80 -0.37
CA THR A 389 -3.87 -10.74 0.73
C THR A 389 -4.47 -10.24 2.04
N SER A 390 -4.31 -8.94 2.34
CA SER A 390 -4.89 -8.27 3.50
C SER A 390 -6.42 -8.38 3.52
N ASN A 391 -7.09 -8.02 2.42
CA ASN A 391 -8.55 -8.08 2.34
C ASN A 391 -9.10 -9.51 2.49
N GLN A 392 -8.37 -10.51 1.97
CA GLN A 392 -8.73 -11.90 2.22
C GLN A 392 -8.56 -12.28 3.68
N PHE A 393 -7.44 -11.88 4.30
CA PHE A 393 -7.14 -12.28 5.67
C PHE A 393 -8.14 -11.64 6.63
N ILE A 394 -8.21 -10.31 6.64
CA ILE A 394 -9.02 -9.52 7.57
C ILE A 394 -10.52 -9.74 7.35
N LEU A 395 -11.00 -9.64 6.11
CA LEU A 395 -12.43 -9.62 5.80
C LEU A 395 -12.97 -10.93 5.23
N GLY A 396 -12.11 -11.89 4.88
CA GLY A 396 -12.51 -13.08 4.12
C GLY A 396 -12.88 -12.81 2.65
N VAL A 397 -12.69 -11.57 2.16
CA VAL A 397 -13.10 -11.16 0.82
C VAL A 397 -12.03 -11.54 -0.21
N LYS A 398 -12.37 -12.43 -1.15
CA LYS A 398 -11.45 -12.94 -2.17
C LYS A 398 -12.18 -13.38 -3.44
N GLY A 399 -11.42 -13.53 -4.53
CA GLY A 399 -11.96 -14.00 -5.81
C GLY A 399 -13.09 -13.11 -6.30
N GLU A 400 -14.19 -13.70 -6.77
CA GLU A 400 -15.33 -12.95 -7.33
C GLU A 400 -16.06 -12.04 -6.33
N ALA A 401 -15.86 -12.23 -5.02
CA ALA A 401 -16.42 -11.33 -4.02
C ALA A 401 -15.63 -10.00 -3.89
N HIS A 402 -14.40 -9.94 -4.42
CA HIS A 402 -13.55 -8.76 -4.32
C HIS A 402 -13.93 -7.71 -5.38
N PRO A 403 -14.12 -6.42 -5.06
CA PRO A 403 -14.64 -5.43 -6.00
C PRO A 403 -13.64 -4.94 -7.07
N VAL A 404 -12.46 -5.54 -7.14
CA VAL A 404 -11.44 -5.15 -8.15
C VAL A 404 -11.96 -5.35 -9.57
N THR A 405 -12.82 -6.35 -9.79
CA THR A 405 -13.50 -6.58 -11.07
C THR A 405 -14.54 -5.52 -11.38
N LEU A 406 -15.18 -4.91 -10.37
CA LEU A 406 -16.06 -3.75 -10.55
C LEU A 406 -15.26 -2.52 -10.96
N TYR A 407 -14.17 -2.21 -10.24
CA TYR A 407 -13.30 -1.09 -10.58
C TYR A 407 -12.75 -1.21 -12.00
N ARG A 408 -12.27 -2.41 -12.36
CA ARG A 408 -11.82 -2.74 -13.73
C ARG A 408 -12.94 -2.53 -14.76
N LYS A 409 -14.16 -3.03 -14.49
CA LYS A 409 -15.32 -2.91 -15.40
C LYS A 409 -15.76 -1.47 -15.63
N TYR A 410 -15.74 -0.62 -14.60
CA TYR A 410 -16.17 0.78 -14.67
C TYR A 410 -15.02 1.75 -14.96
N GLY A 411 -13.81 1.24 -15.22
CA GLY A 411 -12.65 2.07 -15.56
C GLY A 411 -12.11 2.90 -14.40
N VAL A 412 -12.48 2.59 -13.16
CA VAL A 412 -11.90 3.22 -11.97
C VAL A 412 -10.43 2.83 -11.89
N PRO A 413 -9.49 3.79 -11.77
CA PRO A 413 -8.09 3.45 -11.65
C PRO A 413 -7.82 2.73 -10.33
N PHE A 414 -6.90 1.78 -10.35
CA PHE A 414 -6.44 1.11 -9.14
C PHE A 414 -4.97 0.73 -9.27
N VAL A 415 -4.34 0.47 -8.13
CA VAL A 415 -2.96 -0.02 -8.00
C VAL A 415 -2.96 -1.24 -7.09
N LEU A 416 -1.96 -2.11 -7.23
CA LEU A 416 -1.73 -3.20 -6.28
C LEU A 416 -0.73 -2.76 -5.22
N SER A 417 -0.95 -3.14 -3.97
CA SER A 417 -0.12 -2.73 -2.84
C SER A 417 -0.10 -3.82 -1.75
N THR A 418 0.88 -3.74 -0.84
CA THR A 418 1.16 -4.83 0.11
C THR A 418 0.48 -4.71 1.45
N ASP A 419 0.09 -3.49 1.85
CA ASP A 419 -0.43 -3.19 3.18
C ASP A 419 0.61 -3.45 4.28
N ASP A 420 0.53 -4.59 4.96
CA ASP A 420 1.41 -5.01 6.05
C ASP A 420 2.18 -6.30 5.69
N ALA A 421 3.08 -6.20 4.70
CA ALA A 421 3.84 -7.32 4.14
C ALA A 421 4.57 -8.22 5.18
N GLY A 422 5.03 -7.64 6.28
CA GLY A 422 5.70 -8.35 7.37
C GLY A 422 4.74 -9.14 8.25
N VAL A 423 3.55 -8.61 8.52
CA VAL A 423 2.46 -9.28 9.24
C VAL A 423 1.86 -10.38 8.39
N SER A 424 1.46 -10.08 7.16
CA SER A 424 0.87 -11.09 6.25
C SER A 424 1.91 -12.01 5.60
N ARG A 425 3.20 -11.78 5.89
CA ARG A 425 4.34 -12.56 5.39
C ARG A 425 4.36 -12.69 3.86
N ASN A 426 4.00 -11.60 3.19
CA ASN A 426 3.90 -11.50 1.74
C ASN A 426 4.86 -10.42 1.19
N ASN A 427 4.89 -10.23 -0.13
CA ASN A 427 5.57 -9.10 -0.77
C ASN A 427 4.77 -8.65 -2.01
N LEU A 428 5.21 -7.57 -2.66
CA LEU A 428 4.45 -7.01 -3.78
C LEU A 428 4.42 -7.96 -4.97
N SER A 429 5.49 -8.73 -5.20
CA SER A 429 5.48 -9.79 -6.23
C SER A 429 4.36 -10.82 -5.98
N GLY A 430 4.12 -11.19 -4.72
CA GLY A 430 3.04 -12.07 -4.31
C GLY A 430 1.65 -11.49 -4.61
N GLU A 431 1.43 -10.19 -4.38
CA GLU A 431 0.19 -9.50 -4.73
C GLU A 431 -0.10 -9.53 -6.25
N TYR A 432 0.94 -9.29 -7.07
CA TYR A 432 0.82 -9.40 -8.52
C TYR A 432 0.51 -10.84 -8.97
N VAL A 433 1.15 -11.84 -8.35
CA VAL A 433 0.85 -13.27 -8.64
C VAL A 433 -0.60 -13.58 -8.29
N LEU A 434 -1.06 -13.12 -7.13
CA LEU A 434 -2.42 -13.33 -6.67
C LEU A 434 -3.44 -12.69 -7.60
N TYR A 435 -3.19 -11.46 -8.03
CA TYR A 435 -4.02 -10.75 -9.00
C TYR A 435 -4.08 -11.49 -10.34
N ALA A 436 -2.91 -11.83 -10.89
CA ALA A 436 -2.80 -12.50 -12.18
C ALA A 436 -3.47 -13.89 -12.18
N ALA A 437 -3.28 -14.65 -11.09
CA ALA A 437 -3.83 -15.98 -10.95
C ALA A 437 -5.37 -15.99 -10.82
N ARG A 438 -5.93 -15.02 -10.07
CA ARG A 438 -7.38 -14.94 -9.81
C ARG A 438 -8.16 -14.32 -10.95
N TYR A 439 -7.71 -13.16 -11.44
CA TYR A 439 -8.51 -12.31 -12.31
C TYR A 439 -8.06 -12.33 -13.78
N LYS A 440 -7.00 -13.09 -14.08
CA LYS A 440 -6.49 -13.40 -15.42
C LYS A 440 -6.43 -12.16 -16.34
N PRO A 441 -5.80 -11.06 -15.90
CA PRO A 441 -5.57 -9.88 -16.74
C PRO A 441 -4.66 -10.25 -17.92
N ASP A 442 -4.60 -9.40 -18.93
CA ASP A 442 -3.55 -9.51 -19.95
C ASP A 442 -2.25 -8.84 -19.46
N TYR A 443 -1.16 -9.06 -20.21
CA TYR A 443 0.14 -8.49 -19.87
C TYR A 443 0.13 -6.94 -19.91
N ALA A 444 -0.68 -6.35 -20.79
CA ALA A 444 -0.75 -4.90 -20.92
C ALA A 444 -1.35 -4.26 -19.67
N GLU A 445 -2.37 -4.89 -19.06
CA GLU A 445 -2.95 -4.46 -17.80
C GLU A 445 -1.98 -4.63 -16.63
N ILE A 446 -1.27 -5.76 -16.52
CA ILE A 446 -0.23 -5.97 -15.49
C ILE A 446 0.86 -4.90 -15.60
N LYS A 447 1.36 -4.65 -16.82
CA LYS A 447 2.32 -3.58 -17.08
C LYS A 447 1.73 -2.23 -16.72
N LYS A 448 0.49 -1.94 -17.09
CA LYS A 448 -0.20 -0.67 -16.75
C LYS A 448 -0.25 -0.44 -15.24
N LEU A 449 -0.57 -1.44 -14.42
CA LEU A 449 -0.60 -1.32 -12.96
C LEU A 449 0.76 -0.89 -12.38
N SER A 450 1.85 -1.41 -12.94
CA SER A 450 3.22 -1.00 -12.59
C SER A 450 3.47 0.48 -12.89
N TYR A 451 3.03 1.02 -14.04
CA TYR A 451 3.15 2.46 -14.32
C TYR A 451 2.18 3.32 -13.51
N ASP A 452 0.96 2.81 -13.27
CA ASP A 452 -0.09 3.52 -12.53
C ASP A 452 0.28 3.76 -11.08
N SER A 453 1.03 2.84 -10.46
CA SER A 453 1.62 3.07 -9.13
C SER A 453 2.51 4.33 -9.08
N ILE A 454 3.15 4.73 -10.19
CA ILE A 454 3.91 5.99 -10.25
C ILE A 454 2.99 7.16 -10.60
N ARG A 455 2.04 6.98 -11.54
CA ARG A 455 1.12 8.03 -11.99
C ARG A 455 0.22 8.54 -10.86
N TYR A 456 -0.31 7.62 -10.05
CA TYR A 456 -1.21 7.92 -8.93
C TYR A 456 -0.49 8.17 -7.60
N SER A 457 0.83 8.04 -7.54
CA SER A 457 1.62 8.48 -6.38
C SER A 457 1.43 9.97 -6.08
N PHE A 458 1.78 10.40 -4.87
CA PHE A 458 1.80 11.82 -4.51
C PHE A 458 3.16 12.50 -4.72
N LEU A 459 4.05 11.86 -5.49
CA LEU A 459 5.32 12.45 -5.91
C LEU A 459 5.13 13.75 -6.68
N ALA A 460 6.12 14.64 -6.57
CA ALA A 460 6.26 15.76 -7.48
C ALA A 460 6.40 15.29 -8.93
N ASP A 461 5.91 16.08 -9.89
CA ASP A 461 5.89 15.70 -11.30
C ASP A 461 7.28 15.35 -11.85
N ALA A 462 8.32 16.07 -11.44
CA ALA A 462 9.70 15.77 -11.84
C ALA A 462 10.16 14.37 -11.38
N ASP A 463 9.79 13.96 -10.16
CA ASP A 463 10.07 12.62 -9.64
C ASP A 463 9.25 11.56 -10.38
N LYS A 464 7.97 11.83 -10.69
CA LYS A 464 7.15 10.92 -11.51
C LYS A 464 7.78 10.70 -12.88
N GLN A 465 8.16 11.76 -13.60
CA GLN A 465 8.79 11.64 -14.92
C GLN A 465 10.10 10.88 -14.87
N ARG A 466 10.94 11.13 -13.85
CA ARG A 466 12.19 10.39 -13.62
C ARG A 466 11.93 8.90 -13.43
N LEU A 467 10.98 8.53 -12.57
CA LEU A 467 10.66 7.13 -12.26
C LEU A 467 9.98 6.42 -13.43
N LEU A 468 9.08 7.07 -14.16
CA LEU A 468 8.46 6.52 -15.37
C LEU A 468 9.51 6.22 -16.45
N LYS A 469 10.45 7.14 -16.69
CA LYS A 469 11.55 6.91 -17.63
C LYS A 469 12.48 5.78 -17.18
N ALA A 470 12.74 5.67 -15.89
CA ALA A 470 13.51 4.53 -15.35
C ALA A 470 12.76 3.21 -15.56
N LEU A 471 11.42 3.23 -15.41
CA LEU A 471 10.55 2.08 -15.61
C LEU A 471 10.53 1.61 -17.07
N ASP A 472 10.54 2.52 -18.05
CA ASP A 472 10.68 2.21 -19.48
C ASP A 472 11.94 1.35 -19.73
N GLY A 473 13.09 1.80 -19.20
CA GLY A 473 14.36 1.10 -19.33
C GLY A 473 14.38 -0.25 -18.62
N LYS A 474 13.71 -0.37 -17.45
CA LYS A 474 13.58 -1.63 -16.72
C LYS A 474 12.70 -2.62 -17.48
N PHE A 475 11.56 -2.19 -18.04
CA PHE A 475 10.70 -3.06 -18.85
C PHE A 475 11.38 -3.52 -20.13
N ALA A 476 12.09 -2.65 -20.83
CA ALA A 476 12.83 -3.03 -22.04
C ALA A 476 13.85 -4.15 -21.76
N LYS A 477 14.56 -4.08 -20.63
CA LYS A 477 15.50 -5.12 -20.19
C LYS A 477 14.78 -6.42 -19.79
N PHE A 478 13.72 -6.30 -19.00
CA PHE A 478 12.91 -7.44 -18.58
C PHE A 478 12.33 -8.21 -19.78
N GLU A 479 11.66 -7.51 -20.70
CA GLU A 479 11.04 -8.10 -21.88
C GLU A 479 12.08 -8.72 -22.81
N ALA A 480 13.26 -8.12 -22.95
CA ALA A 480 14.37 -8.74 -23.69
C ALA A 480 14.84 -10.05 -23.05
N ALA A 481 14.96 -10.10 -21.72
CA ALA A 481 15.37 -11.30 -21.00
C ALA A 481 14.32 -12.42 -21.14
N ILE A 482 13.03 -12.08 -21.00
CA ILE A 482 11.92 -13.03 -21.20
C ILE A 482 11.88 -13.54 -22.64
N ALA A 483 12.04 -12.67 -23.63
CA ALA A 483 12.03 -13.05 -25.04
C ALA A 483 13.21 -13.94 -25.44
N ALA A 484 14.37 -13.77 -24.80
CA ALA A 484 15.56 -14.59 -25.01
C ALA A 484 15.54 -15.91 -24.22
N ALA A 485 14.64 -16.06 -23.24
CA ALA A 485 14.55 -17.27 -22.43
C ALA A 485 14.22 -18.48 -23.33
N PRO A 486 14.95 -19.60 -23.21
CA PRO A 486 14.70 -20.79 -24.01
C PRO A 486 13.33 -21.37 -23.64
N VAL A 487 12.33 -21.12 -24.49
CA VAL A 487 11.06 -21.83 -24.41
C VAL A 487 11.35 -23.26 -24.84
N SER A 488 11.22 -24.22 -23.92
CA SER A 488 11.20 -25.64 -24.28
C SER A 488 10.20 -25.81 -25.41
N LYS A 489 10.69 -26.07 -26.63
CA LYS A 489 9.85 -26.61 -27.69
C LYS A 489 9.42 -27.98 -27.16
N GLY A 490 8.20 -28.05 -26.65
CA GLY A 490 7.65 -29.25 -26.01
C GLY A 490 8.02 -30.50 -26.81
N ARG A 491 8.54 -31.50 -26.10
CA ARG A 491 8.61 -32.87 -26.62
C ARG A 491 7.24 -33.51 -26.58
#